data_AF-A0A8S3TNJ3-F1
#
_entry.id   AF-A0A8S3TNJ3-F1
#
_cell.length_a   1.000
_cell.length_b   1.000
_cell.length_c   1.000
_cell.angle_alpha   90.00
_cell.angle_beta   90.00
_cell.angle_gamma   90.00
#
_symmetry.space_group_name_H-M   'P 1'
#
loop_
_entity.id
_entity.type
_entity.pdbx_description
1 polymer ?
#
loop_
_entity_poly.entity_id
_entity_poly.type
_entity_poly.pdbx_seq_one_letter_code
_entity_poly.pdbx_strand_id
1 'polypeptide(L)'
;MLCVLLNFMVLVWITSVEAQCNAGKWGGNCQYNCSTSCYHGNNCSQNVGQCGCMQTNGTCYECSTNFYGVSCDIKCDDICSLNEQCVQDGFEFACGCEREQGNCNRCPKSTWGFYGSDCSSACSLSCQSGCDQQTAECFPPYCVNCISGMSGCDNVTQKCKSGCITGFRGETCDKTCAEETAVSKCINCRHISTPIVTLTVCEECQSGYFYDMFSKKCKVCSTGCSSNVTSLSTCFPKTGICRFGCLSNWIGSKCDCTVANCDTCVYEQPQECARCQNGWFVDSGQCVECSTNCANECDTASGICTSGCKNGWYGLKCLHACASICLNGKCDVNGMCTDGCVGKHYGENCDTLCNNCNISCDQQTGFCDSGCMANYHGDDCQQICNDTCFGNQCDQSNGQCLAGCELGYYGKFCHLSCGSNCSENKCDVETGTCIGNCSFGNYGEHCNIKCPSHCLEPLCVKENGACVSVCENGFFGSHCNVSCPDSCPTDQCQKDKGDCTADCFEGKFGDKCDQTCSNNCKRTLCHQKTGACVDGCKIGYHGTSCQSTCTGCGSLGCSQNTGKCEGTSTNESSDNNTIMIAGATTGGVIVIIFLVVILYWCLRRKKSETNSSNSKDAPTKRYSELAERSQL
;
A
#
# COMPACT_ATOMS: atom_id res chain seq x y z
N MET A 1 -48.68 23.32 -61.69
CA MET A 1 -48.31 24.74 -61.66
C MET A 1 -46.81 24.79 -61.71
N LEU A 2 -46.25 25.14 -62.86
CA LEU A 2 -46.00 26.56 -63.18
C LEU A 2 -45.23 27.19 -62.03
N CYS A 3 -44.05 27.72 -62.20
CA CYS A 3 -43.21 27.86 -63.36
C CYS A 3 -41.91 28.36 -62.70
N VAL A 4 -40.78 27.75 -63.03
CA VAL A 4 -39.93 28.37 -64.04
C VAL A 4 -39.42 29.71 -63.48
N LEU A 5 -38.29 29.66 -62.78
CA LEU A 5 -36.97 29.43 -63.36
C LEU A 5 -36.28 30.79 -63.37
N LEU A 6 -34.96 30.64 -63.42
CA LEU A 6 -33.98 31.58 -63.90
C LEU A 6 -33.35 32.41 -62.78
N ASN A 7 -32.05 32.40 -62.60
CA ASN A 7 -30.97 31.61 -63.20
C ASN A 7 -29.69 32.22 -62.59
N PHE A 8 -28.63 31.42 -62.52
CA PHE A 8 -27.23 31.86 -62.53
C PHE A 8 -26.71 32.37 -61.17
N MET A 9 -25.77 31.64 -60.56
CA MET A 9 -24.35 31.69 -60.90
C MET A 9 -23.78 33.10 -60.70
N VAL A 10 -22.91 33.22 -59.68
CA VAL A 10 -21.52 33.69 -59.85
C VAL A 10 -21.34 35.16 -60.28
N LEU A 11 -20.71 35.95 -59.38
CA LEU A 11 -19.86 37.14 -59.65
C LEU A 11 -20.60 38.40 -60.17
N VAL A 12 -20.41 39.66 -59.74
CA VAL A 12 -19.73 40.42 -58.67
C VAL A 12 -20.39 41.84 -58.74
N TRP A 13 -20.29 42.62 -57.65
CA TRP A 13 -20.11 44.09 -57.59
C TRP A 13 -21.16 44.90 -56.81
N ILE A 14 -20.81 45.15 -55.54
CA ILE A 14 -20.74 46.45 -54.83
C ILE A 14 -21.99 47.34 -54.76
N THR A 15 -22.41 47.64 -53.52
CA THR A 15 -22.42 49.00 -52.91
C THR A 15 -22.78 48.83 -51.42
N SER A 16 -21.81 48.81 -50.51
CA SER A 16 -21.29 49.97 -49.74
C SER A 16 -22.40 50.82 -49.10
N VAL A 17 -22.91 50.37 -47.95
CA VAL A 17 -23.49 51.29 -46.95
C VAL A 17 -22.32 51.69 -46.04
N GLU A 18 -21.75 52.86 -46.28
CA GLU A 18 -20.71 53.46 -45.42
C GLU A 18 -21.33 53.83 -44.08
N ALA A 19 -20.78 53.28 -42.99
CA ALA A 19 -21.04 53.79 -41.64
C ALA A 19 -20.27 55.11 -41.47
N GLN A 20 -20.96 56.25 -41.55
CA GLN A 20 -20.36 57.55 -41.28
C GLN A 20 -20.31 57.81 -39.75
N CYS A 21 -19.11 58.09 -39.22
CA CYS A 21 -18.94 58.52 -37.83
C CYS A 21 -19.46 59.96 -37.63
N ASN A 22 -20.05 60.23 -36.44
CA ASN A 22 -20.41 61.60 -36.04
C ASN A 22 -19.16 62.52 -35.97
N ALA A 23 -19.35 63.82 -36.23
CA ALA A 23 -18.28 64.82 -36.19
C ALA A 23 -17.46 64.75 -34.89
N GLY A 24 -16.14 64.73 -35.00
CA GLY A 24 -15.22 64.59 -33.87
C GLY A 24 -14.78 63.17 -33.51
N LYS A 25 -15.14 62.13 -34.29
CA LYS A 25 -14.70 60.74 -34.05
C LYS A 25 -14.21 60.00 -35.30
N TRP A 26 -13.28 59.07 -35.13
CA TRP A 26 -12.62 58.31 -36.21
C TRP A 26 -12.31 56.84 -35.84
N GLY A 27 -11.98 56.01 -36.85
CA GLY A 27 -11.66 54.58 -36.74
C GLY A 27 -12.81 53.65 -37.16
N GLY A 28 -12.52 52.37 -37.45
CA GLY A 28 -13.46 51.42 -38.06
C GLY A 28 -14.80 51.16 -37.33
N ASN A 29 -14.96 51.64 -36.08
CA ASN A 29 -16.20 51.65 -35.29
C ASN A 29 -16.43 52.99 -34.54
N CYS A 30 -15.84 54.10 -34.99
CA CYS A 30 -15.98 55.45 -34.39
C CYS A 30 -15.60 55.56 -32.90
N GLN A 31 -14.64 54.77 -32.45
CA GLN A 31 -14.26 54.66 -31.04
C GLN A 31 -13.24 55.72 -30.57
N TYR A 32 -12.53 56.38 -31.49
CA TYR A 32 -11.50 57.37 -31.18
C TYR A 32 -12.02 58.80 -31.41
N ASN A 33 -11.61 59.75 -30.57
CA ASN A 33 -11.95 61.17 -30.72
C ASN A 33 -10.88 61.91 -31.54
N CYS A 34 -11.28 62.93 -32.29
CA CYS A 34 -10.38 63.87 -32.98
C CYS A 34 -9.67 64.79 -31.98
N SER A 35 -8.49 65.32 -32.36
CA SER A 35 -7.78 66.32 -31.56
C SER A 35 -8.59 67.62 -31.41
N THR A 36 -8.63 68.17 -30.20
CA THR A 36 -9.39 69.40 -29.89
C THR A 36 -8.73 70.68 -30.43
N SER A 37 -7.52 70.58 -30.96
CA SER A 37 -6.70 71.71 -31.41
C SER A 37 -6.77 71.99 -32.92
N CYS A 38 -7.59 71.24 -33.67
CA CYS A 38 -7.85 71.51 -35.10
C CYS A 38 -8.67 72.80 -35.28
N TYR A 39 -8.23 73.73 -36.14
CA TYR A 39 -8.97 74.96 -36.43
C TYR A 39 -10.24 74.64 -37.25
N HIS A 40 -11.39 75.20 -36.87
CA HIS A 40 -12.75 74.82 -37.33
C HIS A 40 -13.34 73.50 -36.80
N GLY A 41 -13.30 73.30 -35.48
CA GLY A 41 -14.26 72.42 -34.78
C GLY A 41 -14.15 70.93 -35.09
N ASN A 42 -13.15 70.27 -34.50
CA ASN A 42 -13.03 68.80 -34.37
C ASN A 42 -13.14 67.98 -35.67
N ASN A 43 -12.91 68.56 -36.85
CA ASN A 43 -13.04 67.84 -38.11
C ASN A 43 -11.72 67.11 -38.45
N CYS A 44 -11.73 65.79 -38.36
CA CYS A 44 -10.57 64.94 -38.67
C CYS A 44 -10.93 63.78 -39.61
N SER A 45 -9.93 63.26 -40.31
CA SER A 45 -10.09 62.16 -41.27
C SER A 45 -10.60 60.88 -40.61
N GLN A 46 -11.62 60.26 -41.19
CA GLN A 46 -12.37 59.14 -40.59
C GLN A 46 -11.54 57.86 -40.37
N ASN A 47 -10.43 57.68 -41.10
CA ASN A 47 -9.61 56.46 -41.03
C ASN A 47 -8.31 56.63 -40.22
N VAL A 48 -7.80 57.86 -40.09
CA VAL A 48 -6.46 58.13 -39.52
C VAL A 48 -6.43 59.23 -38.45
N GLY A 49 -7.53 59.97 -38.24
CA GLY A 49 -7.64 60.93 -37.14
C GLY A 49 -6.93 62.28 -37.33
N GLN A 50 -6.37 62.54 -38.51
CA GLN A 50 -5.65 63.77 -38.84
C GLN A 50 -6.60 64.93 -39.15
N CYS A 51 -6.29 66.16 -38.72
CA CYS A 51 -7.11 67.35 -38.99
C CYS A 51 -7.22 67.57 -40.51
N GLY A 52 -8.43 67.62 -41.07
CA GLY A 52 -8.61 67.74 -42.52
C GLY A 52 -10.00 68.16 -42.98
N CYS A 53 -10.06 68.98 -44.03
CA CYS A 53 -11.29 69.47 -44.65
C CYS A 53 -11.83 68.48 -45.70
N MET A 54 -13.15 68.26 -45.73
CA MET A 54 -13.79 67.57 -46.86
C MET A 54 -13.96 68.55 -48.03
N GLN A 55 -13.32 68.23 -49.16
CA GLN A 55 -13.55 68.76 -50.52
C GLN A 55 -13.34 70.27 -50.72
N THR A 56 -12.11 70.68 -51.08
CA THR A 56 -11.72 71.62 -52.18
C THR A 56 -10.24 72.02 -52.05
N ASN A 57 -9.57 72.33 -53.18
CA ASN A 57 -8.13 72.64 -53.28
C ASN A 57 -7.67 73.83 -52.41
N GLY A 58 -7.19 73.57 -51.20
CA GLY A 58 -6.52 74.53 -50.30
C GLY A 58 -5.57 73.83 -49.31
N THR A 59 -4.59 74.55 -48.78
CA THR A 59 -3.62 74.07 -47.78
C THR A 59 -4.34 73.66 -46.48
N CYS A 60 -4.47 72.35 -46.23
CA CYS A 60 -5.29 71.81 -45.15
C CYS A 60 -4.43 71.29 -43.99
N TYR A 61 -3.87 72.16 -43.12
CA TYR A 61 -3.27 71.78 -41.82
C TYR A 61 -3.23 72.96 -40.84
N GLU A 62 -4.29 73.77 -40.75
CA GLU A 62 -4.31 74.88 -39.80
C GLU A 62 -4.63 74.40 -38.38
N CYS A 63 -3.62 74.47 -37.52
CA CYS A 63 -3.73 74.22 -36.10
C CYS A 63 -4.11 75.50 -35.36
N SER A 64 -4.75 75.35 -34.20
CA SER A 64 -4.98 76.48 -33.28
C SER A 64 -3.64 77.10 -32.83
N THR A 65 -3.67 78.38 -32.43
CA THR A 65 -2.47 79.10 -32.01
C THR A 65 -1.65 78.30 -30.99
N ASN A 66 -0.33 78.23 -31.20
CA ASN A 66 0.66 77.46 -30.42
C ASN A 66 0.68 75.93 -30.60
N PHE A 67 0.00 75.35 -31.59
CA PHE A 67 0.10 73.91 -31.93
C PHE A 67 0.52 73.69 -33.38
N TYR A 68 1.23 72.60 -33.68
CA TYR A 68 1.67 72.24 -35.04
C TYR A 68 1.75 70.71 -35.27
N GLY A 69 1.97 70.31 -36.52
CA GLY A 69 2.00 68.91 -36.97
C GLY A 69 0.71 68.47 -37.66
N VAL A 70 0.76 67.37 -38.42
CA VAL A 70 -0.36 66.88 -39.27
C VAL A 70 -1.64 66.53 -38.50
N SER A 71 -1.55 66.36 -37.18
CA SER A 71 -2.68 66.11 -36.27
C SER A 71 -2.88 67.21 -35.21
N CYS A 72 -2.07 68.29 -35.25
CA CYS A 72 -2.13 69.41 -34.29
C CYS A 72 -1.95 69.04 -32.80
N ASP A 73 -1.18 67.99 -32.52
CA ASP A 73 -0.97 67.45 -31.16
C ASP A 73 0.34 67.92 -30.51
N ILE A 74 1.15 68.72 -31.21
CA ILE A 74 2.46 69.18 -30.73
C ILE A 74 2.36 70.66 -30.37
N LYS A 75 2.64 71.01 -29.10
CA LYS A 75 2.64 72.38 -28.59
C LYS A 75 3.99 73.07 -28.89
N CYS A 76 3.99 74.32 -29.36
CA CYS A 76 5.22 75.14 -29.45
C CYS A 76 5.79 75.33 -28.02
N ASP A 77 7.12 75.38 -27.88
CA ASP A 77 7.82 75.48 -26.58
C ASP A 77 7.51 76.83 -25.88
N ASP A 78 7.38 76.83 -24.54
CA ASP A 78 6.88 77.97 -23.74
C ASP A 78 7.82 79.21 -23.78
N ILE A 79 9.00 79.08 -24.42
CA ILE A 79 10.04 80.11 -24.50
C ILE A 79 9.84 81.10 -25.68
N CYS A 80 9.03 80.79 -26.72
CA CYS A 80 8.68 81.77 -27.77
C CYS A 80 7.47 82.64 -27.33
N SER A 81 7.64 83.54 -26.35
CA SER A 81 6.55 84.36 -25.80
C SER A 81 6.60 85.83 -26.24
N LEU A 82 6.52 86.10 -27.55
CA LEU A 82 6.10 87.41 -28.10
C LEU A 82 5.71 87.25 -29.60
N ASN A 83 4.42 87.47 -29.90
CA ASN A 83 3.78 87.50 -31.23
C ASN A 83 3.39 86.18 -31.95
N GLU A 84 3.19 85.08 -31.23
CA GLU A 84 2.23 84.00 -31.56
C GLU A 84 2.26 83.33 -32.97
N GLN A 85 3.39 83.33 -33.71
CA GLN A 85 3.51 82.55 -34.95
C GLN A 85 4.81 81.74 -35.06
N CYS A 86 4.67 80.42 -35.28
CA CYS A 86 5.75 79.47 -35.56
C CYS A 86 5.93 79.39 -37.10
N VAL A 87 7.10 79.73 -37.67
CA VAL A 87 7.34 79.77 -39.13
C VAL A 87 8.26 78.63 -39.57
N GLN A 88 8.03 78.07 -40.77
CA GLN A 88 8.86 77.01 -41.36
C GLN A 88 10.01 77.62 -42.17
N ASP A 89 11.26 77.32 -41.82
CA ASP A 89 12.43 77.68 -42.63
C ASP A 89 13.32 76.44 -42.87
N GLY A 90 13.07 75.73 -43.97
CA GLY A 90 13.72 74.44 -44.28
C GLY A 90 13.12 73.23 -43.54
N PHE A 91 13.99 72.34 -43.04
CA PHE A 91 13.64 71.08 -42.34
C PHE A 91 13.68 71.18 -40.80
N GLU A 92 13.87 72.37 -40.22
CA GLU A 92 13.71 72.65 -38.79
C GLU A 92 12.75 73.84 -38.60
N PHE A 93 11.93 73.82 -37.53
CA PHE A 93 11.02 74.91 -37.17
C PHE A 93 11.67 75.78 -36.07
N ALA A 94 11.80 77.10 -36.28
CA ALA A 94 12.38 78.06 -35.33
C ALA A 94 11.48 79.32 -35.18
N CYS A 95 11.64 80.10 -34.09
CA CYS A 95 10.89 81.36 -33.93
C CYS A 95 11.32 82.37 -35.04
N GLY A 96 10.39 83.00 -35.78
CA GLY A 96 10.72 83.95 -36.86
C GLY A 96 11.10 85.35 -36.33
N CYS A 97 12.10 86.02 -36.94
CA CYS A 97 12.44 87.43 -36.69
C CYS A 97 12.07 88.26 -37.96
N GLU A 98 11.13 89.21 -37.87
CA GLU A 98 10.83 90.18 -38.95
C GLU A 98 11.87 91.30 -39.00
N ARG A 99 12.26 91.71 -40.22
CA ARG A 99 13.40 92.58 -40.51
C ARG A 99 13.23 94.07 -40.20
N GLU A 100 12.18 94.50 -39.49
CA GLU A 100 11.92 95.95 -39.38
C GLU A 100 11.96 96.56 -37.97
N GLN A 101 12.13 95.80 -36.88
CA GLN A 101 12.35 96.41 -35.56
C GLN A 101 13.39 95.62 -34.76
N GLY A 102 14.62 96.14 -34.70
CA GLY A 102 15.78 95.47 -34.11
C GLY A 102 15.61 95.11 -32.63
N ASN A 103 15.57 93.81 -32.35
CA ASN A 103 16.09 93.14 -31.15
C ASN A 103 15.84 91.62 -31.29
N CYS A 104 16.88 90.84 -31.58
CA CYS A 104 16.79 89.37 -31.67
C CYS A 104 17.80 88.81 -30.64
N ASN A 105 17.32 88.34 -29.47
CA ASN A 105 18.15 87.99 -28.30
C ASN A 105 18.94 86.65 -28.44
N ARG A 106 18.98 86.04 -29.63
CA ARG A 106 19.77 84.80 -29.87
C ARG A 106 20.06 84.60 -31.36
N CYS A 107 21.33 84.42 -31.74
CA CYS A 107 21.71 84.08 -33.12
C CYS A 107 21.39 82.59 -33.42
N PRO A 108 20.86 82.25 -34.62
CA PRO A 108 20.59 80.86 -35.01
C PRO A 108 21.85 79.99 -35.06
N LYS A 109 21.71 78.68 -34.81
CA LYS A 109 22.83 77.71 -34.80
C LYS A 109 23.58 77.58 -36.15
N SER A 110 23.05 78.11 -37.23
CA SER A 110 23.61 78.00 -38.60
C SER A 110 24.65 79.08 -38.95
N THR A 111 24.88 80.09 -38.11
CA THR A 111 25.88 81.14 -38.37
C THR A 111 27.08 81.01 -37.44
N TRP A 112 27.94 80.04 -37.70
CA TRP A 112 29.22 79.89 -37.00
C TRP A 112 30.17 80.98 -37.50
N GLY A 113 30.30 82.09 -36.77
CA GLY A 113 31.26 83.14 -37.12
C GLY A 113 30.82 84.59 -36.90
N PHE A 114 29.71 84.87 -36.21
CA PHE A 114 29.28 86.26 -35.90
C PHE A 114 28.88 86.45 -34.42
N TYR A 115 29.11 87.65 -33.86
CA TYR A 115 28.85 88.06 -32.46
C TYR A 115 28.21 89.47 -32.40
N GLY A 116 27.65 89.85 -31.22
CA GLY A 116 26.95 91.13 -31.01
C GLY A 116 25.42 90.99 -30.86
N SER A 117 24.76 92.01 -30.30
CA SER A 117 23.32 92.03 -29.95
C SER A 117 22.36 91.83 -31.13
N ASP A 118 22.87 92.01 -32.34
CA ASP A 118 22.18 92.01 -33.63
C ASP A 118 22.89 91.07 -34.64
N CYS A 119 23.84 90.24 -34.17
CA CYS A 119 24.59 89.25 -34.96
C CYS A 119 25.34 89.83 -36.20
N SER A 120 25.78 91.09 -36.13
CA SER A 120 26.31 91.85 -37.27
C SER A 120 27.85 91.86 -37.39
N SER A 121 28.60 91.38 -36.38
CA SER A 121 30.08 91.42 -36.35
C SER A 121 30.70 90.05 -36.54
N ALA A 122 31.69 89.88 -37.44
CA ALA A 122 32.33 88.58 -37.68
C ALA A 122 33.43 88.25 -36.64
N CYS A 123 33.52 86.99 -36.22
CA CYS A 123 34.60 86.44 -35.40
C CYS A 123 35.95 86.57 -36.14
N SER A 124 37.06 86.64 -35.39
CA SER A 124 38.41 86.65 -35.96
C SER A 124 38.66 85.41 -36.84
N LEU A 125 39.25 85.61 -38.03
CA LEU A 125 39.50 84.60 -39.08
C LEU A 125 40.30 83.35 -38.65
N SER A 126 40.82 83.31 -37.42
CA SER A 126 41.61 82.20 -36.86
C SER A 126 40.79 81.24 -35.98
N CYS A 127 39.51 81.53 -35.70
CA CYS A 127 38.67 80.64 -34.89
C CYS A 127 38.00 79.57 -35.79
N GLN A 128 38.46 78.31 -35.76
CA GLN A 128 37.90 77.24 -36.61
C GLN A 128 36.47 76.80 -36.25
N SER A 129 36.00 77.09 -35.03
CA SER A 129 34.73 76.54 -34.51
C SER A 129 33.75 77.60 -33.96
N GLY A 130 34.02 78.90 -34.17
CA GLY A 130 33.22 80.03 -33.67
C GLY A 130 33.86 80.80 -32.49
N CYS A 131 33.19 81.85 -32.02
CA CYS A 131 33.63 82.72 -30.91
C CYS A 131 32.50 83.06 -29.92
N ASP A 132 32.86 83.47 -28.69
CA ASP A 132 31.92 83.90 -27.66
C ASP A 132 31.05 85.08 -28.14
N GLN A 133 29.75 85.02 -27.86
CA GLN A 133 28.75 85.95 -28.40
C GLN A 133 28.81 87.36 -27.77
N GLN A 134 29.51 87.54 -26.64
CA GLN A 134 29.67 88.82 -25.94
C GLN A 134 31.10 89.36 -25.99
N THR A 135 32.12 88.49 -25.98
CA THR A 135 33.53 88.89 -25.84
C THR A 135 34.39 88.71 -27.10
N ALA A 136 33.87 88.03 -28.13
CA ALA A 136 34.56 87.72 -29.40
C ALA A 136 35.82 86.82 -29.28
N GLU A 137 36.06 86.17 -28.14
CA GLU A 137 37.15 85.21 -27.95
C GLU A 137 36.87 83.87 -28.66
N CYS A 138 37.87 83.24 -29.29
CA CYS A 138 37.71 81.95 -29.94
C CYS A 138 37.33 80.84 -28.94
N PHE A 139 36.42 79.94 -29.32
CA PHE A 139 36.12 78.77 -28.48
C PHE A 139 37.35 77.86 -28.29
N PRO A 140 37.64 77.38 -27.07
CA PRO A 140 38.62 76.32 -26.87
C PRO A 140 38.15 75.03 -27.58
N PRO A 141 39.03 74.30 -28.29
CA PRO A 141 38.63 73.18 -29.16
C PRO A 141 37.93 72.03 -28.42
N TYR A 142 38.13 71.89 -27.11
CA TYR A 142 37.53 70.84 -26.27
C TYR A 142 36.08 71.13 -25.81
N CYS A 143 35.59 72.37 -25.86
CA CYS A 143 34.23 72.70 -25.40
C CYS A 143 33.17 72.64 -26.52
N VAL A 144 33.58 72.43 -27.78
CA VAL A 144 32.70 72.45 -28.97
C VAL A 144 31.65 71.33 -28.92
N ASN A 145 32.00 70.20 -28.30
CA ASN A 145 31.17 69.00 -28.27
C ASN A 145 30.35 68.85 -26.97
N CYS A 146 30.22 69.91 -26.14
CA CYS A 146 29.32 69.91 -24.98
C CYS A 146 27.87 70.25 -25.38
N ILE A 147 26.86 69.62 -24.75
CA ILE A 147 25.41 69.83 -25.05
C ILE A 147 24.98 71.30 -25.01
N SER A 148 25.58 72.10 -24.12
CA SER A 148 25.25 73.52 -23.93
C SER A 148 26.38 74.46 -24.39
N GLY A 149 27.32 73.98 -25.22
CA GLY A 149 28.51 74.73 -25.63
C GLY A 149 29.29 75.28 -24.43
N MET A 150 29.75 76.55 -24.50
CA MET A 150 30.49 77.21 -23.40
C MET A 150 29.75 77.23 -22.08
N SER A 151 28.43 77.46 -22.07
CA SER A 151 27.65 77.53 -20.81
C SER A 151 27.62 76.20 -20.04
N GLY A 152 27.83 75.09 -20.75
CA GLY A 152 27.93 73.76 -20.19
C GLY A 152 29.37 73.28 -19.98
N CYS A 153 30.38 74.06 -20.33
CA CYS A 153 31.79 73.70 -20.18
C CYS A 153 32.36 74.33 -18.90
N ASP A 154 33.07 73.56 -18.09
CA ASP A 154 33.75 74.11 -16.93
C ASP A 154 35.13 74.64 -17.33
N ASN A 155 35.32 75.96 -17.30
CA ASN A 155 36.56 76.61 -17.76
C ASN A 155 37.80 76.29 -16.90
N VAL A 156 37.63 75.70 -15.71
CA VAL A 156 38.75 75.31 -14.84
C VAL A 156 39.13 73.85 -15.06
N THR A 157 38.14 72.96 -15.14
CA THR A 157 38.36 71.51 -15.26
C THR A 157 38.33 70.99 -16.70
N GLN A 158 37.94 71.83 -17.66
CA GLN A 158 37.76 71.52 -19.09
C GLN A 158 36.69 70.46 -19.38
N LYS A 159 35.84 70.11 -18.40
CA LYS A 159 34.80 69.08 -18.51
C LYS A 159 33.43 69.65 -18.91
N CYS A 160 32.64 68.88 -19.65
CA CYS A 160 31.26 69.22 -19.98
C CYS A 160 30.30 68.83 -18.84
N LYS A 161 29.71 69.82 -18.17
CA LYS A 161 28.77 69.69 -17.03
C LYS A 161 27.48 68.96 -17.39
N SER A 162 26.97 69.16 -18.59
CA SER A 162 25.68 68.60 -19.06
C SER A 162 25.84 67.39 -19.97
N GLY A 163 27.07 66.91 -20.19
CA GLY A 163 27.38 65.83 -21.13
C GLY A 163 27.68 66.30 -22.55
N CYS A 164 27.92 65.33 -23.44
CA CYS A 164 28.38 65.53 -24.81
C CYS A 164 27.23 65.56 -25.82
N ILE A 165 27.39 66.32 -26.91
CA ILE A 165 26.50 66.22 -28.08
C ILE A 165 26.59 64.81 -28.69
N THR A 166 25.56 64.44 -29.44
CA THR A 166 25.42 63.12 -30.05
C THR A 166 26.66 62.77 -30.89
N GLY A 167 27.21 61.55 -30.69
CA GLY A 167 28.39 61.04 -31.40
C GLY A 167 29.72 61.18 -30.64
N PHE A 168 29.74 61.91 -29.52
CA PHE A 168 30.92 62.16 -28.69
C PHE A 168 30.75 61.65 -27.26
N ARG A 169 31.85 61.30 -26.60
CA ARG A 169 31.90 60.74 -25.23
C ARG A 169 33.16 61.18 -24.47
N GLY A 170 33.17 60.89 -23.17
CA GLY A 170 34.23 61.30 -22.25
C GLY A 170 33.85 62.57 -21.47
N GLU A 171 34.54 62.83 -20.37
CA GLU A 171 34.24 64.02 -19.54
C GLU A 171 34.50 65.34 -20.28
N THR A 172 35.38 65.30 -21.29
CA THR A 172 35.82 66.40 -22.15
C THR A 172 35.22 66.33 -23.56
N CYS A 173 34.39 65.32 -23.87
CA CYS A 173 33.72 65.13 -25.17
C CYS A 173 34.63 65.16 -26.41
N ASP A 174 35.88 64.73 -26.22
CA ASP A 174 36.96 64.67 -27.21
C ASP A 174 37.03 63.32 -27.92
N LYS A 175 36.38 62.29 -27.39
CA LYS A 175 36.38 60.94 -27.96
C LYS A 175 35.12 60.70 -28.76
N THR A 176 35.24 60.07 -29.93
CA THR A 176 34.08 59.60 -30.68
C THR A 176 33.57 58.28 -30.08
N CYS A 177 32.31 57.94 -30.37
CA CYS A 177 31.75 56.64 -29.98
C CYS A 177 32.51 55.44 -30.62
N ALA A 178 33.33 55.68 -31.65
CA ALA A 178 34.02 54.66 -32.45
C ALA A 178 35.43 54.24 -31.92
N GLU A 179 36.09 55.05 -31.09
CA GLU A 179 37.46 54.76 -30.61
C GLU A 179 37.44 53.84 -29.38
N GLU A 180 37.49 52.54 -29.64
CA GLU A 180 37.76 51.37 -28.79
C GLU A 180 37.27 51.31 -27.31
N THR A 181 36.70 50.15 -26.98
CA THR A 181 36.44 49.56 -25.63
C THR A 181 35.17 49.87 -24.83
N ALA A 182 34.08 50.43 -25.39
CA ALA A 182 32.77 50.25 -24.73
C ALA A 182 31.56 49.99 -25.64
N VAL A 183 31.55 50.45 -26.90
CA VAL A 183 30.47 50.10 -27.82
C VAL A 183 30.96 50.06 -29.28
N SER A 184 31.77 49.08 -29.64
CA SER A 184 32.12 48.87 -31.05
C SER A 184 30.84 48.74 -31.88
N LYS A 185 30.75 49.45 -33.01
CA LYS A 185 29.57 49.52 -33.90
C LYS A 185 28.37 50.31 -33.34
N CYS A 186 28.60 51.20 -32.38
CA CYS A 186 27.64 52.24 -31.99
C CYS A 186 27.75 53.45 -32.92
N ILE A 187 26.64 53.86 -33.52
CA ILE A 187 26.55 55.07 -34.34
C ILE A 187 26.31 56.28 -33.43
N ASN A 188 25.35 56.17 -32.50
CA ASN A 188 25.00 57.25 -31.58
C ASN A 188 25.09 56.78 -30.14
N CYS A 189 25.90 57.46 -29.33
CA CYS A 189 26.03 57.21 -27.90
C CYS A 189 25.69 58.44 -27.06
N ARG A 190 25.16 58.19 -25.87
CA ARG A 190 24.89 59.18 -24.83
C ARG A 190 25.77 58.89 -23.63
N HIS A 191 26.50 59.91 -23.18
CA HIS A 191 27.28 59.84 -21.95
C HIS A 191 26.45 60.34 -20.77
N ILE A 192 26.09 59.44 -19.87
CA ILE A 192 25.36 59.78 -18.64
C ILE A 192 26.38 59.85 -17.51
N SER A 193 26.62 61.07 -17.00
CA SER A 193 27.49 61.31 -15.85
C SER A 193 26.64 61.68 -14.64
N THR A 194 26.72 60.86 -13.59
CA THR A 194 26.13 61.14 -12.27
C THR A 194 27.23 61.07 -11.22
N PRO A 195 27.04 61.60 -10.00
CA PRO A 195 28.05 61.56 -8.95
C PRO A 195 28.50 60.14 -8.54
N ILE A 196 27.72 59.11 -8.89
CA ILE A 196 27.88 57.73 -8.43
C ILE A 196 28.35 56.81 -9.57
N VAL A 197 27.90 57.05 -10.81
CA VAL A 197 28.20 56.20 -11.97
C VAL A 197 28.37 57.04 -13.23
N THR A 198 29.42 56.74 -13.99
CA THR A 198 29.59 57.14 -15.40
C THR A 198 29.22 55.98 -16.32
N LEU A 199 28.22 56.17 -17.19
CA LEU A 199 27.76 55.16 -18.13
C LEU A 199 27.63 55.74 -19.55
N THR A 200 28.24 55.07 -20.52
CA THR A 200 27.99 55.33 -21.94
C THR A 200 26.92 54.37 -22.44
N VAL A 201 25.76 54.90 -22.84
CA VAL A 201 24.66 54.14 -23.43
C VAL A 201 24.68 54.35 -24.93
N CYS A 202 24.52 53.28 -25.72
CA CYS A 202 24.33 53.43 -27.15
C CYS A 202 22.85 53.62 -27.46
N GLU A 203 22.52 54.72 -28.09
CA GLU A 203 21.15 55.03 -28.52
C GLU A 203 20.85 54.40 -29.88
N GLU A 204 21.88 54.22 -30.72
CA GLU A 204 21.75 53.62 -32.04
C GLU A 204 22.98 52.81 -32.41
N CYS A 205 22.78 51.51 -32.66
CA CYS A 205 23.81 50.60 -33.17
C CYS A 205 23.77 50.55 -34.70
N GLN A 206 24.90 50.20 -35.32
CA GLN A 206 25.02 49.96 -36.75
C GLN A 206 24.02 48.90 -37.22
N SER A 207 23.54 49.05 -38.46
CA SER A 207 22.61 48.08 -39.08
C SER A 207 23.12 46.63 -38.91
N GLY A 208 22.26 45.75 -38.39
CA GLY A 208 22.62 44.38 -38.03
C GLY A 208 23.13 44.20 -36.59
N TYR A 209 23.07 45.23 -35.74
CA TYR A 209 23.42 45.19 -34.32
C TYR A 209 22.32 45.83 -33.46
N PHE A 210 22.20 45.39 -32.20
CA PHE A 210 21.30 45.98 -31.20
C PHE A 210 22.04 46.25 -29.89
N TYR A 211 21.60 47.26 -29.14
CA TYR A 211 22.22 47.60 -27.84
C TYR A 211 21.70 46.68 -26.73
N ASP A 212 22.59 45.92 -26.11
CA ASP A 212 22.27 45.08 -24.96
C ASP A 212 22.59 45.80 -23.65
N MET A 213 21.57 46.14 -22.87
CA MET A 213 21.73 46.93 -21.64
C MET A 213 22.55 46.20 -20.56
N PHE A 214 22.58 44.87 -20.55
CA PHE A 214 23.34 44.07 -19.59
C PHE A 214 24.84 44.05 -19.91
N SER A 215 25.20 43.73 -21.17
CA SER A 215 26.61 43.76 -21.59
C SER A 215 27.13 45.16 -21.93
N LYS A 216 26.25 46.17 -21.99
CA LYS A 216 26.53 47.57 -22.34
C LYS A 216 27.21 47.72 -23.71
N LYS A 217 26.96 46.78 -24.63
CA LYS A 217 27.61 46.70 -25.96
C LYS A 217 26.57 46.52 -27.07
N CYS A 218 26.89 46.95 -28.28
CA CYS A 218 26.13 46.58 -29.48
C CYS A 218 26.45 45.12 -29.84
N LYS A 219 25.47 44.22 -29.67
CA LYS A 219 25.57 42.81 -30.07
C LYS A 219 25.05 42.63 -31.48
N VAL A 220 25.63 41.70 -32.23
CA VAL A 220 25.14 41.34 -33.56
C VAL A 220 23.71 40.79 -33.44
N CYS A 221 22.83 41.16 -34.38
CA CYS A 221 21.52 40.53 -34.51
C CYS A 221 21.69 39.01 -34.71
N SER A 222 20.73 38.23 -34.22
CA SER A 222 20.74 36.78 -34.46
C SER A 222 20.81 36.50 -35.96
N THR A 223 21.57 35.47 -36.35
CA THR A 223 21.63 35.00 -37.73
C THR A 223 20.24 34.59 -38.24
N GLY A 224 19.34 34.19 -37.33
CA GLY A 224 17.93 33.92 -37.63
C GLY A 224 17.18 35.10 -38.22
N CYS A 225 17.46 36.34 -37.77
CA CYS A 225 16.87 37.54 -38.38
C CYS A 225 17.36 37.81 -39.81
N SER A 226 18.48 37.19 -40.21
CA SER A 226 19.10 37.36 -41.53
C SER A 226 18.77 36.22 -42.50
N SER A 227 18.66 34.98 -42.02
CA SER A 227 18.45 33.79 -42.85
C SER A 227 17.01 33.25 -42.85
N ASN A 228 16.23 33.55 -41.81
CA ASN A 228 14.98 32.84 -41.52
C ASN A 228 13.76 33.77 -41.56
N VAL A 229 13.78 34.79 -42.42
CA VAL A 229 12.74 35.83 -42.58
C VAL A 229 12.42 36.07 -44.08
N THR A 230 11.24 36.58 -44.40
CA THR A 230 10.73 36.71 -45.79
C THR A 230 11.43 37.79 -46.64
N SER A 231 12.25 38.65 -46.05
CA SER A 231 12.99 39.72 -46.74
C SER A 231 14.28 40.08 -45.98
N LEU A 232 15.28 40.65 -46.66
CA LEU A 232 16.56 41.09 -46.08
C LEU A 232 16.30 42.03 -44.87
N SER A 233 16.30 41.49 -43.65
CA SER A 233 15.87 42.24 -42.47
C SER A 233 16.88 42.23 -41.35
N THR A 234 16.89 43.32 -40.59
CA THR A 234 17.68 43.49 -39.38
C THR A 234 16.78 43.42 -38.16
N CYS A 235 17.38 43.17 -37.00
CA CYS A 235 16.65 43.23 -35.73
C CYS A 235 16.40 44.67 -35.28
N PHE A 236 15.38 44.89 -34.44
CA PHE A 236 15.13 46.18 -33.82
C PHE A 236 16.36 46.61 -32.99
N PRO A 237 16.91 47.83 -33.21
CA PRO A 237 18.20 48.24 -32.67
C PRO A 237 18.25 48.37 -31.14
N LYS A 238 17.09 48.37 -30.46
CA LYS A 238 16.98 48.44 -29.00
C LYS A 238 16.65 47.10 -28.32
N THR A 239 15.98 46.19 -29.00
CA THR A 239 15.46 44.94 -28.39
C THR A 239 16.08 43.69 -28.98
N GLY A 240 16.73 43.79 -30.14
CA GLY A 240 17.28 42.63 -30.85
C GLY A 240 16.23 41.71 -31.48
N ILE A 241 14.94 42.09 -31.47
CA ILE A 241 13.83 41.32 -32.03
C ILE A 241 13.79 41.44 -33.56
N CYS A 242 13.51 40.37 -34.31
CA CYS A 242 13.43 40.44 -35.78
C CYS A 242 12.24 41.29 -36.24
N ARG A 243 12.45 42.19 -37.21
CA ARG A 243 11.49 43.24 -37.58
C ARG A 243 10.24 42.75 -38.34
N PHE A 244 10.31 41.60 -39.00
CA PHE A 244 9.23 41.10 -39.88
C PHE A 244 8.69 39.72 -39.49
N GLY A 245 8.93 39.28 -38.25
CA GLY A 245 8.57 37.92 -37.81
C GLY A 245 9.40 36.84 -38.53
N CYS A 246 9.12 35.57 -38.26
CA CYS A 246 9.91 34.44 -38.72
C CYS A 246 9.26 33.69 -39.89
N LEU A 247 10.06 33.04 -40.75
CA LEU A 247 9.60 32.07 -41.74
C LEU A 247 8.96 30.86 -41.06
N SER A 248 8.06 30.17 -41.77
CA SER A 248 7.45 28.92 -41.30
C SER A 248 8.52 27.94 -40.79
N ASN A 249 8.31 27.41 -39.58
CA ASN A 249 9.20 26.53 -38.79
C ASN A 249 10.25 27.22 -37.89
N TRP A 250 10.33 28.56 -37.87
CA TRP A 250 11.18 29.28 -36.93
C TRP A 250 10.33 30.05 -35.92
N ILE A 251 10.64 29.89 -34.64
CA ILE A 251 9.78 30.35 -33.54
C ILE A 251 10.63 31.21 -32.58
N GLY A 252 9.99 32.15 -31.87
CA GLY A 252 10.65 33.09 -30.95
C GLY A 252 10.98 34.46 -31.57
N SER A 253 11.21 35.46 -30.72
CA SER A 253 11.37 36.86 -31.14
C SER A 253 12.64 37.15 -31.96
N LYS A 254 13.57 36.20 -32.04
CA LYS A 254 14.85 36.29 -32.75
C LYS A 254 15.01 35.24 -33.87
N CYS A 255 13.96 34.47 -34.16
CA CYS A 255 13.90 33.44 -35.21
C CYS A 255 15.06 32.43 -35.17
N ASP A 256 15.51 32.11 -33.96
CA ASP A 256 16.66 31.28 -33.63
C ASP A 256 16.30 30.05 -32.81
N CYS A 257 15.03 29.85 -32.50
CA CYS A 257 14.62 28.65 -31.81
C CYS A 257 14.64 27.46 -32.76
N THR A 258 15.46 26.47 -32.39
CA THR A 258 15.66 25.23 -33.14
C THR A 258 14.92 24.05 -32.51
N VAL A 259 14.22 24.26 -31.39
CA VAL A 259 13.50 23.20 -30.69
C VAL A 259 12.19 22.89 -31.42
N ALA A 260 12.06 21.64 -31.91
CA ALA A 260 10.87 21.18 -32.60
C ALA A 260 9.65 21.21 -31.68
N ASN A 261 8.46 21.50 -32.23
CA ASN A 261 7.18 21.56 -31.52
C ASN A 261 7.13 22.54 -30.33
N CYS A 262 7.99 23.57 -30.34
CA CYS A 262 8.05 24.60 -29.32
C CYS A 262 7.34 25.88 -29.76
N ASP A 263 6.38 26.40 -28.97
CA ASP A 263 5.68 27.66 -29.24
C ASP A 263 6.44 28.90 -28.77
N THR A 264 7.25 28.78 -27.71
CA THR A 264 8.02 29.90 -27.15
C THR A 264 9.28 29.39 -26.47
N CYS A 265 10.42 30.04 -26.71
CA CYS A 265 11.73 29.60 -26.23
C CYS A 265 12.27 30.52 -25.14
N VAL A 266 13.17 30.02 -24.30
CA VAL A 266 13.72 30.77 -23.17
C VAL A 266 14.59 31.92 -23.69
N TYR A 267 14.37 33.13 -23.18
CA TYR A 267 14.98 34.36 -23.69
C TYR A 267 16.53 34.35 -23.73
N GLU A 268 17.16 33.69 -22.74
CA GLU A 268 18.62 33.60 -22.63
C GLU A 268 19.20 32.29 -23.22
N GLN A 269 18.36 31.30 -23.51
CA GLN A 269 18.74 29.97 -23.99
C GLN A 269 17.82 29.53 -25.14
N PRO A 270 18.10 29.94 -26.40
CA PRO A 270 17.24 29.63 -27.56
C PRO A 270 17.24 28.13 -27.95
N GLN A 271 18.07 27.32 -27.29
CA GLN A 271 18.05 25.86 -27.39
C GLN A 271 17.08 25.21 -26.38
N GLU A 272 16.46 26.00 -25.51
CA GLU A 272 15.49 25.55 -24.51
C GLU A 272 14.11 26.13 -24.77
N CYS A 273 13.09 25.26 -24.73
CA CYS A 273 11.69 25.62 -24.88
C CYS A 273 11.08 26.05 -23.54
N ALA A 274 10.37 27.18 -23.55
CA ALA A 274 9.59 27.67 -22.41
C ALA A 274 8.12 27.19 -22.46
N ARG A 275 7.56 26.98 -23.65
CA ARG A 275 6.20 26.45 -23.84
C ARG A 275 6.11 25.67 -25.15
N CYS A 276 5.62 24.45 -25.07
CA CYS A 276 5.42 23.58 -26.24
C CYS A 276 4.04 23.72 -26.86
N GLN A 277 3.93 23.25 -28.11
CA GLN A 277 2.67 23.11 -28.83
C GLN A 277 1.72 22.14 -28.11
N ASN A 278 0.42 22.24 -28.39
CA ASN A 278 -0.57 21.30 -27.87
C ASN A 278 -0.20 19.85 -28.21
N GLY A 279 -0.28 18.96 -27.22
CA GLY A 279 0.18 17.58 -27.35
C GLY A 279 1.65 17.36 -26.96
N TRP A 280 2.37 18.40 -26.56
CA TRP A 280 3.76 18.35 -26.11
C TRP A 280 3.93 19.07 -24.78
N PHE A 281 4.90 18.65 -23.98
CA PHE A 281 5.25 19.30 -22.72
C PHE A 281 6.75 19.58 -22.61
N VAL A 282 7.11 20.57 -21.81
CA VAL A 282 8.51 20.93 -21.57
C VAL A 282 9.16 19.93 -20.61
N ASP A 283 10.22 19.26 -21.06
CA ASP A 283 11.11 18.46 -20.21
C ASP A 283 12.55 18.80 -20.54
N SER A 284 13.30 19.25 -19.53
CA SER A 284 14.73 19.61 -19.67
C SER A 284 15.00 20.57 -20.85
N GLY A 285 14.10 21.53 -21.08
CA GLY A 285 14.19 22.51 -22.17
C GLY A 285 13.86 21.95 -23.57
N GLN A 286 13.40 20.71 -23.69
CA GLN A 286 12.91 20.15 -24.96
C GLN A 286 11.41 19.90 -24.89
N CYS A 287 10.77 19.86 -26.06
CA CYS A 287 9.38 19.43 -26.16
C CYS A 287 9.33 17.91 -26.30
N VAL A 288 8.74 17.26 -25.30
CA VAL A 288 8.47 15.81 -25.31
C VAL A 288 7.00 15.60 -25.60
N GLU A 289 6.71 14.65 -26.48
CA GLU A 289 5.34 14.30 -26.83
C GLU A 289 4.60 13.80 -25.59
N CYS A 290 3.37 14.26 -25.41
CA CYS A 290 2.55 13.78 -24.32
C CYS A 290 2.12 12.34 -24.55
N SER A 291 1.91 11.61 -23.45
CA SER A 291 1.45 10.23 -23.52
C SER A 291 0.14 10.16 -24.30
N THR A 292 0.12 9.33 -25.34
CA THR A 292 -1.10 9.02 -26.10
C THR A 292 -2.13 8.28 -25.24
N ASN A 293 -1.75 7.85 -24.03
CA ASN A 293 -2.60 7.19 -23.05
C ASN A 293 -3.27 8.17 -22.06
N CYS A 294 -3.03 9.48 -22.16
CA CYS A 294 -3.88 10.45 -21.46
C CYS A 294 -5.33 10.34 -21.99
N ALA A 295 -6.33 10.43 -21.11
CA ALA A 295 -7.74 10.41 -21.52
C ALA A 295 -8.11 11.61 -22.41
N ASN A 296 -7.48 12.76 -22.17
CA ASN A 296 -7.57 13.99 -22.94
C ASN A 296 -6.16 14.63 -23.08
N GLU A 297 -6.08 15.94 -23.28
CA GLU A 297 -4.82 16.70 -23.33
C GLU A 297 -4.03 16.64 -22.00
N CYS A 298 -2.71 16.63 -22.12
CA CYS A 298 -1.76 16.79 -21.03
C CYS A 298 -1.56 18.28 -20.69
N ASP A 299 -1.11 18.57 -19.48
CA ASP A 299 -0.60 19.89 -19.14
C ASP A 299 0.71 20.17 -19.89
N THR A 300 0.78 21.29 -20.64
CA THR A 300 1.91 21.63 -21.52
C THR A 300 3.19 22.01 -20.77
N ALA A 301 3.12 22.22 -19.45
CA ALA A 301 4.29 22.55 -18.63
C ALA A 301 4.88 21.32 -17.92
N SER A 302 4.05 20.38 -17.49
CA SER A 302 4.45 19.23 -16.66
C SER A 302 4.30 17.88 -17.35
N GLY A 303 3.48 17.78 -18.40
CA GLY A 303 3.12 16.53 -19.06
C GLY A 303 2.11 15.68 -18.28
N ILE A 304 1.51 16.22 -17.22
CA ILE A 304 0.52 15.52 -16.38
C ILE A 304 -0.83 15.46 -17.11
N CYS A 305 -1.45 14.28 -17.16
CA CYS A 305 -2.76 14.12 -17.78
C CYS A 305 -3.87 14.66 -16.84
N THR A 306 -4.47 15.80 -17.20
CA THR A 306 -5.43 16.52 -16.34
C THR A 306 -6.77 15.80 -16.16
N SER A 307 -7.15 14.96 -17.12
CA SER A 307 -8.37 14.15 -17.10
C SER A 307 -8.11 12.68 -16.72
N GLY A 308 -6.91 12.37 -16.20
CA GLY A 308 -6.49 11.01 -15.92
C GLY A 308 -6.10 10.21 -17.17
N CYS A 309 -5.98 8.90 -17.01
CA CYS A 309 -5.51 7.97 -18.02
C CYS A 309 -6.65 7.26 -18.76
N LYS A 310 -6.39 6.83 -20.00
CA LYS A 310 -7.21 5.85 -20.69
C LYS A 310 -7.17 4.51 -19.93
N ASN A 311 -8.23 3.72 -20.05
CA ASN A 311 -8.30 2.38 -19.44
C ASN A 311 -7.06 1.56 -19.81
N GLY A 312 -6.51 0.84 -18.83
CA GLY A 312 -5.27 0.06 -18.98
C GLY A 312 -3.99 0.84 -18.69
N TRP A 313 -4.04 2.10 -18.26
CA TRP A 313 -2.86 2.91 -17.96
C TRP A 313 -2.99 3.69 -16.64
N TYR A 314 -1.85 3.93 -15.99
CA TYR A 314 -1.78 4.68 -14.73
C TYR A 314 -0.52 5.55 -14.60
N GLY A 315 -0.47 6.30 -13.49
CA GLY A 315 0.52 7.31 -13.20
C GLY A 315 0.08 8.70 -13.68
N LEU A 316 0.69 9.74 -13.12
CA LEU A 316 0.33 11.14 -13.43
C LEU A 316 0.52 11.49 -14.92
N LYS A 317 1.41 10.79 -15.62
CA LYS A 317 1.67 10.94 -17.06
C LYS A 317 1.18 9.74 -17.90
N CYS A 318 0.47 8.78 -17.31
CA CYS A 318 -0.07 7.59 -18.01
C CYS A 318 0.98 6.80 -18.81
N LEU A 319 2.15 6.56 -18.21
CA LEU A 319 3.28 5.85 -18.85
C LEU A 319 3.35 4.37 -18.47
N HIS A 320 2.58 3.94 -17.48
CA HIS A 320 2.60 2.58 -16.99
C HIS A 320 1.29 1.88 -17.32
N ALA A 321 1.37 0.66 -17.85
CA ALA A 321 0.19 -0.13 -18.14
C ALA A 321 -0.32 -0.79 -16.85
N CYS A 322 -1.63 -0.79 -16.63
CA CYS A 322 -2.26 -1.58 -15.56
C CYS A 322 -1.87 -3.06 -15.74
N ALA A 323 -1.70 -3.77 -14.62
CA ALA A 323 -1.50 -5.21 -14.67
C ALA A 323 -2.68 -5.87 -15.42
N SER A 324 -2.40 -6.83 -16.31
CA SER A 324 -3.43 -7.54 -17.08
C SER A 324 -4.41 -8.33 -16.20
N ILE A 325 -4.04 -8.52 -14.94
CA ILE A 325 -4.84 -9.18 -13.91
C ILE A 325 -5.86 -8.24 -13.27
N CYS A 326 -5.81 -6.92 -13.48
CA CYS A 326 -6.88 -6.02 -13.04
C CYS A 326 -8.14 -6.24 -13.87
N LEU A 327 -9.30 -6.39 -13.21
CA LEU A 327 -10.59 -6.55 -13.89
C LEU A 327 -10.87 -5.34 -14.77
N ASN A 328 -11.31 -5.59 -16.00
CA ASN A 328 -11.52 -4.58 -17.06
C ASN A 328 -10.27 -3.72 -17.37
N GLY A 329 -9.08 -4.13 -16.95
CA GLY A 329 -7.85 -3.36 -17.10
C GLY A 329 -7.88 -2.02 -16.36
N LYS A 330 -8.64 -1.92 -15.26
CA LYS A 330 -8.85 -0.65 -14.55
C LYS A 330 -8.04 -0.60 -13.26
N CYS A 331 -7.13 0.35 -13.18
CA CYS A 331 -6.32 0.61 -12.00
C CYS A 331 -6.31 2.11 -11.65
N ASP A 332 -6.01 2.42 -10.39
CA ASP A 332 -5.91 3.80 -9.90
C ASP A 332 -4.60 4.47 -10.35
N VAL A 333 -4.34 5.71 -9.91
CA VAL A 333 -3.13 6.46 -10.27
C VAL A 333 -1.82 5.80 -9.83
N ASN A 334 -1.87 4.90 -8.84
CA ASN A 334 -0.72 4.16 -8.31
C ASN A 334 -0.58 2.75 -8.91
N GLY A 335 -1.55 2.32 -9.73
CA GLY A 335 -1.55 1.00 -10.36
C GLY A 335 -2.35 -0.06 -9.60
N MET A 336 -3.09 0.31 -8.55
CA MET A 336 -3.93 -0.61 -7.78
C MET A 336 -5.23 -0.90 -8.51
N CYS A 337 -5.67 -2.16 -8.56
CA CYS A 337 -6.85 -2.55 -9.31
C CYS A 337 -8.14 -2.07 -8.60
N THR A 338 -8.99 -1.31 -9.29
CA THR A 338 -10.17 -0.66 -8.68
C THR A 338 -11.49 -1.39 -8.94
N ASP A 339 -11.57 -2.11 -10.06
CA ASP A 339 -12.73 -2.94 -10.40
C ASP A 339 -12.57 -4.41 -9.93
N GLY A 340 -11.46 -4.73 -9.24
CA GLY A 340 -11.15 -6.07 -8.76
C GLY A 340 -10.12 -6.82 -9.62
N CYS A 341 -10.06 -8.15 -9.45
CA CYS A 341 -9.08 -9.02 -10.08
C CYS A 341 -9.73 -9.96 -11.11
N VAL A 342 -8.99 -10.28 -12.18
CA VAL A 342 -9.35 -11.29 -13.17
C VAL A 342 -8.96 -12.67 -12.66
N GLY A 343 -9.88 -13.63 -12.74
CA GLY A 343 -9.61 -15.02 -12.35
C GLY A 343 -9.45 -15.17 -10.83
N LYS A 344 -8.60 -16.11 -10.41
CA LYS A 344 -8.41 -16.49 -8.99
C LYS A 344 -7.31 -15.67 -8.31
N HIS A 345 -7.37 -14.34 -8.34
CA HIS A 345 -6.38 -13.50 -7.68
C HIS A 345 -7.03 -12.50 -6.73
N TYR A 346 -6.28 -12.05 -5.72
CA TYR A 346 -6.74 -11.11 -4.71
C TYR A 346 -5.61 -10.19 -4.23
N GLY A 347 -5.98 -9.17 -3.46
CA GLY A 347 -5.12 -8.10 -2.98
C GLY A 347 -5.18 -6.85 -3.86
N GLU A 348 -4.62 -5.74 -3.38
CA GLU A 348 -4.75 -4.42 -4.02
C GLU A 348 -4.18 -4.35 -5.45
N ASN A 349 -3.18 -5.19 -5.74
CA ASN A 349 -2.57 -5.31 -7.07
C ASN A 349 -2.94 -6.62 -7.79
N CYS A 350 -3.77 -7.46 -7.18
CA CYS A 350 -4.10 -8.79 -7.69
C CYS A 350 -2.87 -9.70 -7.91
N ASP A 351 -1.81 -9.50 -7.13
CA ASP A 351 -0.56 -10.28 -7.23
C ASP A 351 -0.65 -11.64 -6.53
N THR A 352 -1.66 -11.84 -5.68
CA THR A 352 -1.77 -13.06 -4.87
C THR A 352 -2.77 -14.00 -5.50
N LEU A 353 -2.34 -15.23 -5.78
CA LEU A 353 -3.20 -16.28 -6.30
C LEU A 353 -4.04 -16.90 -5.17
N CYS A 354 -5.33 -17.08 -5.43
CA CYS A 354 -6.25 -17.82 -4.58
C CYS A 354 -6.04 -19.32 -4.80
N ASN A 355 -5.18 -19.87 -3.95
CA ASN A 355 -4.86 -21.27 -3.95
C ASN A 355 -6.02 -22.08 -3.37
N ASN A 356 -6.27 -23.25 -3.94
CA ASN A 356 -7.21 -24.25 -3.42
C ASN A 356 -8.67 -23.79 -3.24
N CYS A 357 -9.07 -22.61 -3.72
CA CYS A 357 -10.49 -22.26 -3.86
C CYS A 357 -11.12 -22.97 -5.05
N ASN A 358 -12.39 -23.39 -4.94
CA ASN A 358 -13.08 -24.10 -6.01
C ASN A 358 -13.26 -23.23 -7.27
N ILE A 359 -13.83 -22.03 -7.12
CA ILE A 359 -14.16 -21.11 -8.24
C ILE A 359 -13.46 -19.75 -8.09
N SER A 360 -13.71 -19.05 -6.98
CA SER A 360 -13.21 -17.71 -6.72
C SER A 360 -12.95 -17.51 -5.23
N CYS A 361 -12.37 -16.37 -4.94
CA CYS A 361 -12.12 -15.84 -3.62
C CYS A 361 -12.52 -14.37 -3.58
N ASP A 362 -12.85 -13.90 -2.40
CA ASP A 362 -13.03 -12.50 -2.09
C ASP A 362 -11.74 -11.74 -2.40
N GLN A 363 -11.90 -10.61 -3.08
CA GLN A 363 -10.81 -9.88 -3.71
C GLN A 363 -9.94 -9.11 -2.71
N GLN A 364 -10.42 -8.89 -1.48
CA GLN A 364 -9.69 -8.18 -0.43
C GLN A 364 -9.09 -9.14 0.59
N THR A 365 -9.88 -10.12 1.03
CA THR A 365 -9.53 -11.04 2.12
C THR A 365 -8.88 -12.32 1.62
N GLY A 366 -9.13 -12.73 0.37
CA GLY A 366 -8.69 -14.00 -0.19
C GLY A 366 -9.54 -15.21 0.22
N PHE A 367 -10.66 -14.98 0.93
CA PHE A 367 -11.53 -16.06 1.39
C PHE A 367 -12.35 -16.66 0.25
N CYS A 368 -12.49 -17.98 0.19
CA CYS A 368 -13.11 -18.66 -0.93
C CYS A 368 -14.64 -18.59 -0.89
N ASP A 369 -15.27 -17.88 -1.84
CA ASP A 369 -16.74 -17.70 -1.89
C ASP A 369 -17.50 -19.01 -2.17
N SER A 370 -16.85 -19.94 -2.85
CA SER A 370 -17.43 -21.20 -3.34
C SER A 370 -16.85 -22.43 -2.63
N GLY A 371 -16.26 -22.22 -1.45
CA GLY A 371 -15.59 -23.26 -0.67
C GLY A 371 -14.29 -23.77 -1.29
N CYS A 372 -13.74 -24.79 -0.65
CA CYS A 372 -12.43 -25.34 -0.96
C CYS A 372 -12.47 -26.43 -2.03
N MET A 373 -11.35 -26.60 -2.73
CA MET A 373 -11.05 -27.82 -3.48
C MET A 373 -11.00 -29.01 -2.51
N ALA A 374 -11.19 -30.23 -3.04
CA ALA A 374 -11.12 -31.44 -2.23
C ALA A 374 -9.81 -31.53 -1.43
N ASN A 375 -9.91 -32.01 -0.19
CA ASN A 375 -8.82 -32.16 0.78
C ASN A 375 -8.31 -30.87 1.41
N TYR A 376 -8.96 -29.72 1.17
CA TYR A 376 -8.63 -28.45 1.83
C TYR A 376 -9.83 -27.91 2.63
N HIS A 377 -9.53 -27.12 3.67
CA HIS A 377 -10.52 -26.48 4.52
C HIS A 377 -10.01 -25.13 5.07
N GLY A 378 -10.90 -24.43 5.77
CA GLY A 378 -10.69 -23.08 6.27
C GLY A 378 -11.18 -22.01 5.28
N ASP A 379 -11.31 -20.78 5.75
CA ASP A 379 -11.90 -19.69 4.97
C ASP A 379 -11.09 -19.35 3.70
N ASP A 380 -9.76 -19.52 3.75
CA ASP A 380 -8.82 -19.30 2.64
C ASP A 380 -8.27 -20.59 2.00
N CYS A 381 -8.79 -21.75 2.41
CA CYS A 381 -8.43 -23.08 1.90
C CYS A 381 -6.92 -23.40 1.95
N GLN A 382 -6.18 -22.80 2.89
CA GLN A 382 -4.77 -23.10 3.11
C GLN A 382 -4.55 -24.34 3.99
N GLN A 383 -5.57 -24.80 4.71
CA GLN A 383 -5.46 -25.93 5.62
C GLN A 383 -5.81 -27.22 4.89
N ILE A 384 -5.00 -28.26 5.09
CA ILE A 384 -5.18 -29.57 4.45
C ILE A 384 -5.96 -30.46 5.42
N CYS A 385 -6.96 -31.18 4.91
CA CYS A 385 -7.63 -32.22 5.66
C CYS A 385 -6.61 -33.24 6.20
N ASN A 386 -6.85 -33.76 7.40
CA ASN A 386 -5.98 -34.79 7.95
C ASN A 386 -5.93 -36.01 7.00
N ASP A 387 -4.73 -36.53 6.76
CA ASP A 387 -4.47 -37.66 5.86
C ASP A 387 -5.05 -38.99 6.36
N THR A 388 -5.45 -39.03 7.63
CA THR A 388 -6.14 -40.16 8.26
C THR A 388 -7.67 -39.98 8.29
N CYS A 389 -8.21 -38.90 7.72
CA CYS A 389 -9.64 -38.85 7.38
C CYS A 389 -9.90 -39.87 6.27
N PHE A 390 -11.01 -40.61 6.35
CA PHE A 390 -11.36 -41.55 5.29
C PHE A 390 -11.48 -40.84 3.93
N GLY A 391 -10.59 -41.20 2.98
CA GLY A 391 -10.53 -40.57 1.66
C GLY A 391 -10.03 -39.12 1.65
N ASN A 392 -9.35 -38.66 2.70
CA ASN A 392 -8.88 -37.28 2.89
C ASN A 392 -10.00 -36.22 2.86
N GLN A 393 -11.24 -36.62 3.16
CA GLN A 393 -12.39 -35.73 3.11
C GLN A 393 -12.73 -35.18 4.49
N CYS A 394 -12.74 -33.85 4.58
CA CYS A 394 -13.13 -33.13 5.77
C CYS A 394 -14.13 -32.00 5.45
N ASP A 395 -14.84 -31.56 6.48
CA ASP A 395 -15.72 -30.41 6.45
C ASP A 395 -14.90 -29.17 6.09
N GLN A 396 -15.35 -28.45 5.07
CA GLN A 396 -14.59 -27.34 4.50
C GLN A 396 -14.47 -26.13 5.43
N SER A 397 -15.33 -26.01 6.44
CA SER A 397 -15.31 -24.88 7.38
C SER A 397 -14.39 -25.13 8.58
N ASN A 398 -14.41 -26.34 9.12
CA ASN A 398 -13.78 -26.63 10.41
C ASN A 398 -12.75 -27.76 10.37
N GLY A 399 -12.65 -28.51 9.26
CA GLY A 399 -11.67 -29.58 9.09
C GLY A 399 -12.05 -30.94 9.70
N GLN A 400 -13.27 -31.13 10.20
CA GLN A 400 -13.71 -32.41 10.77
C GLN A 400 -13.92 -33.47 9.69
N CYS A 401 -13.45 -34.70 9.90
CA CYS A 401 -13.55 -35.76 8.91
C CYS A 401 -15.02 -36.18 8.70
N LEU A 402 -15.50 -36.16 7.44
CA LEU A 402 -16.92 -36.35 7.11
C LEU A 402 -17.36 -37.82 7.19
N ALA A 403 -16.47 -38.74 6.78
CA ALA A 403 -16.74 -40.18 6.73
C ALA A 403 -16.06 -40.94 7.89
N GLY A 404 -15.58 -40.22 8.91
CA GLY A 404 -14.80 -40.80 10.01
C GLY A 404 -13.33 -41.01 9.66
N CYS A 405 -12.67 -41.84 10.47
CA CYS A 405 -11.22 -42.06 10.41
C CYS A 405 -10.83 -43.34 9.69
N GLU A 406 -9.62 -43.34 9.15
CA GLU A 406 -8.93 -44.57 8.76
C GLU A 406 -8.67 -45.50 9.97
N LEU A 407 -8.47 -46.78 9.68
CA LEU A 407 -8.25 -47.80 10.72
C LEU A 407 -7.03 -47.44 11.57
N GLY A 408 -7.20 -47.47 12.89
CA GLY A 408 -6.14 -47.12 13.84
C GLY A 408 -6.16 -45.65 14.27
N TYR A 409 -7.14 -44.86 13.85
CA TYR A 409 -7.29 -43.46 14.24
C TYR A 409 -8.70 -43.15 14.77
N TYR A 410 -8.81 -42.13 15.61
CA TYR A 410 -10.06 -41.68 16.23
C TYR A 410 -10.07 -40.18 16.50
N GLY A 411 -11.24 -39.69 16.91
CA GLY A 411 -11.55 -38.28 17.15
C GLY A 411 -12.09 -37.58 15.91
N LYS A 412 -12.72 -36.41 16.10
CA LYS A 412 -13.37 -35.66 15.01
C LYS A 412 -12.46 -35.25 13.85
N PHE A 413 -11.15 -35.20 14.11
CA PHE A 413 -10.11 -34.80 13.15
C PHE A 413 -9.14 -35.95 12.82
N CYS A 414 -9.37 -37.14 13.36
CA CYS A 414 -8.55 -38.34 13.17
C CYS A 414 -7.06 -38.22 13.54
N HIS A 415 -6.64 -37.16 14.24
CA HIS A 415 -5.25 -37.00 14.63
C HIS A 415 -4.81 -37.92 15.79
N LEU A 416 -5.75 -38.63 16.45
CA LEU A 416 -5.44 -39.50 17.58
C LEU A 416 -5.32 -40.94 17.11
N SER A 417 -4.23 -41.62 17.46
CA SER A 417 -4.06 -43.04 17.14
C SER A 417 -4.68 -43.93 18.22
N CYS A 418 -5.36 -45.00 17.82
CA CYS A 418 -5.80 -46.07 18.70
C CYS A 418 -4.62 -46.62 19.51
N GLY A 419 -4.89 -47.13 20.72
CA GLY A 419 -3.87 -47.83 21.50
C GLY A 419 -3.28 -48.98 20.71
N SER A 420 -1.95 -49.10 20.66
CA SER A 420 -1.23 -50.14 19.91
C SER A 420 -1.54 -51.57 20.40
N ASN A 421 -2.15 -51.69 21.57
CA ASN A 421 -2.59 -52.94 22.17
C ASN A 421 -4.09 -53.19 21.99
N CYS A 422 -4.81 -52.41 21.18
CA CYS A 422 -6.15 -52.78 20.76
C CYS A 422 -6.08 -54.00 19.82
N SER A 423 -7.04 -54.92 19.91
CA SER A 423 -7.16 -56.01 18.92
C SER A 423 -7.28 -55.42 17.50
N GLU A 424 -6.39 -55.85 16.60
CA GLU A 424 -6.32 -55.36 15.21
C GLU A 424 -6.18 -53.83 15.07
N ASN A 425 -5.68 -53.13 16.10
CA ASN A 425 -5.65 -51.67 16.17
C ASN A 425 -7.02 -50.99 15.98
N LYS A 426 -8.12 -51.70 16.30
CA LYS A 426 -9.47 -51.16 16.17
C LYS A 426 -9.92 -50.49 17.46
N CYS A 427 -10.33 -49.24 17.35
CA CYS A 427 -10.97 -48.51 18.43
C CYS A 427 -12.21 -47.76 17.94
N ASP A 428 -13.07 -47.37 18.87
CA ASP A 428 -14.22 -46.52 18.61
C ASP A 428 -13.75 -45.18 18.04
N VAL A 429 -14.40 -44.73 16.97
CA VAL A 429 -13.99 -43.56 16.20
C VAL A 429 -14.19 -42.24 16.96
N GLU A 430 -15.07 -42.19 17.96
CA GLU A 430 -15.30 -40.98 18.76
C GLU A 430 -14.50 -41.00 20.05
N THR A 431 -14.53 -42.13 20.78
CA THR A 431 -13.95 -42.20 22.13
C THR A 431 -12.52 -42.74 22.16
N GLY A 432 -12.10 -43.46 21.12
CA GLY A 432 -10.81 -44.16 21.09
C GLY A 432 -10.77 -45.44 21.93
N THR A 433 -11.90 -45.89 22.47
CA THR A 433 -12.01 -47.12 23.26
C THR A 433 -11.75 -48.34 22.38
N CYS A 434 -10.85 -49.24 22.76
CA CYS A 434 -10.55 -50.43 21.96
C CYS A 434 -11.80 -51.31 21.79
N ILE A 435 -12.09 -51.70 20.55
CA ILE A 435 -13.18 -52.62 20.24
C ILE A 435 -12.67 -54.05 20.39
N GLY A 436 -13.36 -54.88 21.17
CA GLY A 436 -12.91 -56.23 21.49
C GLY A 436 -11.90 -56.29 22.65
N ASN A 437 -11.03 -57.30 22.64
CA ASN A 437 -10.05 -57.54 23.70
C ASN A 437 -8.77 -56.73 23.50
N CYS A 438 -7.93 -56.71 24.53
CA CYS A 438 -6.58 -56.17 24.44
C CYS A 438 -5.59 -57.22 23.96
N SER A 439 -4.52 -56.75 23.31
CA SER A 439 -3.32 -57.54 23.07
C SER A 439 -2.77 -58.09 24.38
N PHE A 440 -2.22 -59.30 24.30
CA PHE A 440 -1.72 -60.07 25.43
C PHE A 440 -0.91 -59.21 26.42
N GLY A 441 -1.22 -59.36 27.72
CA GLY A 441 -0.55 -58.60 28.77
C GLY A 441 -1.08 -57.19 29.03
N ASN A 442 -2.19 -56.78 28.43
CA ASN A 442 -2.77 -55.45 28.65
C ASN A 442 -4.28 -55.50 28.94
N TYR A 443 -4.78 -54.46 29.62
CA TYR A 443 -6.18 -54.24 29.93
C TYR A 443 -6.52 -52.74 30.00
N GLY A 444 -7.78 -52.45 30.30
CA GLY A 444 -8.36 -51.11 30.34
C GLY A 444 -9.09 -50.77 29.03
N GLU A 445 -9.83 -49.68 29.04
CA GLU A 445 -10.64 -49.24 27.89
C GLU A 445 -9.80 -48.96 26.64
N HIS A 446 -8.57 -48.49 26.81
CA HIS A 446 -7.61 -48.23 25.73
C HIS A 446 -6.45 -49.23 25.67
N CYS A 447 -6.51 -50.33 26.44
CA CYS A 447 -5.47 -51.36 26.47
C CYS A 447 -4.05 -50.84 26.78
N ASN A 448 -3.94 -49.75 27.54
CA ASN A 448 -2.67 -49.12 27.88
C ASN A 448 -2.13 -49.54 29.26
N ILE A 449 -2.88 -50.36 30.00
CA ILE A 449 -2.51 -50.79 31.34
C ILE A 449 -2.01 -52.22 31.28
N LYS A 450 -0.80 -52.49 31.79
CA LYS A 450 -0.26 -53.84 31.81
C LYS A 450 -0.96 -54.71 32.84
N CYS A 451 -1.22 -55.97 32.50
CA CYS A 451 -1.69 -56.96 33.46
C CYS A 451 -0.72 -57.05 34.66
N PRO A 452 -1.22 -57.40 35.87
CA PRO A 452 -0.36 -57.63 37.02
C PRO A 452 0.77 -58.62 36.72
N SER A 453 1.97 -58.35 37.23
CA SER A 453 3.19 -59.12 36.91
C SER A 453 3.14 -60.57 37.34
N HIS A 454 2.37 -60.88 38.38
CA HIS A 454 2.29 -62.22 38.98
C HIS A 454 1.07 -63.03 38.53
N CYS A 455 0.40 -62.62 37.44
CA CYS A 455 -0.48 -63.55 36.74
C CYS A 455 0.40 -64.57 35.99
N LEU A 456 0.25 -65.87 36.27
CA LEU A 456 1.10 -66.93 35.67
C LEU A 456 1.08 -66.89 34.14
N GLU A 457 -0.08 -66.62 33.56
CA GLU A 457 -0.18 -66.11 32.20
C GLU A 457 -0.59 -64.64 32.34
N PRO A 458 0.01 -63.69 31.61
CA PRO A 458 -0.38 -62.27 31.65
C PRO A 458 -1.71 -62.06 30.88
N LEU A 459 -2.70 -62.88 31.21
CA LEU A 459 -4.09 -62.80 30.80
C LEU A 459 -4.88 -62.21 31.94
N CYS A 460 -5.38 -61.00 31.73
CA CYS A 460 -6.26 -60.33 32.67
C CYS A 460 -7.54 -59.84 31.98
N VAL A 461 -8.61 -59.72 32.75
CA VAL A 461 -9.91 -59.24 32.28
C VAL A 461 -9.79 -57.79 31.84
N LYS A 462 -10.31 -57.45 30.65
CA LYS A 462 -10.17 -56.11 30.04
C LYS A 462 -10.68 -55.00 30.97
N GLU A 463 -11.83 -55.20 31.61
CA GLU A 463 -12.55 -54.16 32.33
C GLU A 463 -11.90 -53.80 33.66
N ASN A 464 -11.32 -54.78 34.36
CA ASN A 464 -10.84 -54.58 35.73
C ASN A 464 -9.40 -55.05 35.98
N GLY A 465 -8.76 -55.75 35.04
CA GLY A 465 -7.37 -56.22 35.17
C GLY A 465 -7.20 -57.42 36.11
N ALA A 466 -8.29 -58.11 36.48
CA ALA A 466 -8.19 -59.32 37.29
C ALA A 466 -7.54 -60.45 36.50
N CYS A 467 -6.57 -61.15 37.09
CA CYS A 467 -5.89 -62.27 36.45
C CYS A 467 -6.91 -63.38 36.16
N VAL A 468 -6.98 -63.84 34.91
CA VAL A 468 -7.80 -65.00 34.52
C VAL A 468 -7.11 -66.28 34.97
N SER A 469 -5.79 -66.35 34.78
CA SER A 469 -4.97 -67.49 35.20
C SER A 469 -4.80 -67.58 36.72
N VAL A 470 -4.19 -68.66 37.20
CA VAL A 470 -3.64 -68.73 38.56
C VAL A 470 -2.51 -67.70 38.74
N CYS A 471 -2.21 -67.37 40.00
CA CYS A 471 -1.07 -66.54 40.35
C CYS A 471 0.23 -67.34 40.29
N GLU A 472 1.35 -66.65 40.08
CA GLU A 472 2.67 -67.21 40.37
C GLU A 472 2.74 -67.66 41.84
N ASN A 473 3.57 -68.67 42.12
CA ASN A 473 3.76 -69.18 43.49
C ASN A 473 4.16 -68.03 44.43
N GLY A 474 3.60 -68.02 45.63
CA GLY A 474 3.82 -66.97 46.61
C GLY A 474 2.89 -65.78 46.49
N PHE A 475 1.92 -65.77 45.57
CA PHE A 475 0.96 -64.68 45.41
C PHE A 475 -0.50 -65.13 45.34
N PHE A 476 -1.40 -64.28 45.81
CA PHE A 476 -2.84 -64.46 45.76
C PHE A 476 -3.58 -63.11 45.60
N GLY A 477 -4.91 -63.20 45.51
CA GLY A 477 -5.84 -62.13 45.22
C GLY A 477 -6.24 -62.09 43.75
N SER A 478 -7.30 -61.33 43.43
CA SER A 478 -7.81 -61.18 42.06
C SER A 478 -6.77 -60.61 41.08
N HIS A 479 -5.76 -59.88 41.58
CA HIS A 479 -4.66 -59.29 40.80
C HIS A 479 -3.30 -59.90 41.13
N CYS A 480 -3.22 -60.97 41.93
CA CYS A 480 -1.95 -61.60 42.32
C CYS A 480 -0.91 -60.65 42.93
N ASN A 481 -1.35 -59.57 43.59
CA ASN A 481 -0.46 -58.56 44.19
C ASN A 481 -0.27 -58.75 45.70
N VAL A 482 -0.88 -59.79 46.28
CA VAL A 482 -0.78 -60.06 47.72
C VAL A 482 0.09 -61.28 47.92
N SER A 483 1.18 -61.15 48.67
CA SER A 483 2.04 -62.30 48.96
C SER A 483 1.34 -63.31 49.87
N CYS A 484 1.53 -64.60 49.62
CA CYS A 484 1.10 -65.67 50.51
C CYS A 484 1.69 -65.45 51.92
N PRO A 485 1.00 -65.87 52.99
CA PRO A 485 1.56 -65.82 54.34
C PRO A 485 2.89 -66.59 54.43
N ASP A 486 3.93 -65.98 55.02
CA ASP A 486 5.26 -66.60 55.22
C ASP A 486 5.20 -67.92 56.02
N SER A 487 4.09 -68.17 56.72
CA SER A 487 3.86 -69.36 57.53
C SER A 487 3.28 -70.55 56.74
N CYS A 488 2.97 -70.37 55.44
CA CYS A 488 2.58 -71.46 54.54
C CYS A 488 3.84 -72.15 53.99
N PRO A 489 3.98 -73.48 54.11
CA PRO A 489 5.07 -74.19 53.46
C PRO A 489 4.95 -74.18 51.94
N THR A 490 6.09 -74.09 51.25
CA THR A 490 6.23 -74.06 49.78
C THR A 490 5.63 -72.86 49.04
N ASP A 491 5.25 -71.80 49.75
CA ASP A 491 4.65 -70.58 49.16
C ASP A 491 3.40 -70.85 48.31
N GLN A 492 2.69 -71.95 48.59
CA GLN A 492 1.46 -72.31 47.89
C GLN A 492 0.22 -71.97 48.72
N CYS A 493 -0.54 -70.99 48.23
CA CYS A 493 -1.82 -70.60 48.81
C CYS A 493 -2.91 -70.47 47.73
N GLN A 494 -4.18 -70.57 48.13
CA GLN A 494 -5.31 -70.49 47.21
C GLN A 494 -5.43 -69.09 46.60
N LYS A 495 -5.56 -69.01 45.26
CA LYS A 495 -5.64 -67.76 44.48
C LYS A 495 -6.60 -66.72 45.09
N ASP A 496 -7.82 -67.08 45.46
CA ASP A 496 -8.82 -66.07 45.83
C ASP A 496 -8.79 -65.70 47.32
N LYS A 497 -8.38 -66.62 48.19
CA LYS A 497 -8.49 -66.48 49.66
C LYS A 497 -7.15 -66.29 50.37
N GLY A 498 -6.07 -66.81 49.78
CA GLY A 498 -4.74 -66.86 50.40
C GLY A 498 -4.59 -67.94 51.46
N ASP A 499 -5.48 -68.94 51.48
CA ASP A 499 -5.42 -70.05 52.41
C ASP A 499 -4.33 -71.04 51.97
N CYS A 500 -3.47 -71.48 52.89
CA CYS A 500 -2.37 -72.41 52.58
C CYS A 500 -2.94 -73.74 52.05
N THR A 501 -2.38 -74.24 50.95
CA THR A 501 -2.78 -75.55 50.38
C THR A 501 -2.11 -76.72 51.09
N ALA A 502 -0.96 -76.46 51.70
CA ALA A 502 -0.22 -77.39 52.53
C ALA A 502 -0.44 -77.16 54.02
N ASP A 503 -0.03 -78.16 54.78
CA ASP A 503 0.10 -78.18 56.23
C ASP A 503 1.03 -77.06 56.74
N CYS A 504 0.71 -76.38 57.85
CA CYS A 504 1.48 -75.26 58.41
C CYS A 504 2.85 -75.68 58.95
N PHE A 505 3.81 -74.74 59.01
CA PHE A 505 5.05 -74.95 59.79
C PHE A 505 4.74 -75.28 61.26
N GLU A 506 5.62 -76.07 61.89
CA GLU A 506 5.44 -76.47 63.30
C GLU A 506 5.23 -75.24 64.21
N GLY A 507 4.23 -75.33 65.09
CA GLY A 507 3.87 -74.24 65.99
C GLY A 507 2.92 -73.20 65.40
N LYS A 508 2.44 -73.38 64.17
CA LYS A 508 1.40 -72.55 63.54
C LYS A 508 0.14 -73.36 63.21
N PHE A 509 -1.00 -72.67 63.14
CA PHE A 509 -2.27 -73.27 62.73
C PHE A 509 -3.22 -72.25 62.10
N GLY A 510 -4.33 -72.74 61.54
CA GLY A 510 -5.36 -71.96 60.86
C GLY A 510 -5.23 -72.02 59.34
N ASP A 511 -6.23 -71.52 58.62
CA ASP A 511 -6.25 -71.63 57.15
C ASP A 511 -5.15 -70.83 56.47
N LYS A 512 -4.63 -69.78 57.12
CA LYS A 512 -3.50 -68.95 56.66
C LYS A 512 -2.19 -69.20 57.42
N CYS A 513 -2.17 -70.19 58.34
CA CYS A 513 -1.04 -70.49 59.21
C CYS A 513 -0.51 -69.28 60.02
N ASP A 514 -1.32 -68.25 60.21
CA ASP A 514 -0.94 -67.02 60.92
C ASP A 514 -1.03 -67.17 62.44
N GLN A 515 -1.90 -68.07 62.92
CA GLN A 515 -2.12 -68.31 64.34
C GLN A 515 -1.02 -69.18 64.93
N THR A 516 -0.58 -68.86 66.14
CA THR A 516 0.50 -69.59 66.82
C THR A 516 -0.09 -70.57 67.83
N CYS A 517 0.39 -71.82 67.81
CA CYS A 517 0.04 -72.82 68.81
C CYS A 517 0.28 -72.29 70.23
N SER A 518 -0.58 -72.70 71.16
CA SER A 518 -0.39 -72.35 72.58
C SER A 518 0.97 -72.83 73.08
N ASN A 519 1.71 -71.94 73.75
CA ASN A 519 2.97 -72.29 74.42
C ASN A 519 2.77 -73.33 75.54
N ASN A 520 1.53 -73.62 75.92
CA ASN A 520 1.17 -74.62 76.93
C ASN A 520 0.84 -75.99 76.32
N CYS A 521 0.82 -76.14 74.99
CA CYS A 521 0.85 -77.48 74.38
C CYS A 521 2.18 -78.17 74.72
N LYS A 522 2.17 -79.49 74.96
CA LYS A 522 3.42 -80.25 75.03
C LYS A 522 4.15 -80.14 73.68
N ARG A 523 5.47 -79.93 73.74
CA ARG A 523 6.33 -79.66 72.56
C ARG A 523 5.89 -78.47 71.68
N THR A 524 4.95 -77.63 72.13
CA THR A 524 4.35 -76.54 71.34
C THR A 524 3.69 -77.04 70.04
N LEU A 525 3.28 -78.31 70.00
CA LEU A 525 2.68 -78.94 68.83
C LEU A 525 1.14 -78.92 68.92
N CYS A 526 0.50 -78.37 67.91
CA CYS A 526 -0.95 -78.34 67.80
C CYS A 526 -1.45 -78.75 66.40
N HIS A 527 -2.71 -79.14 66.31
CA HIS A 527 -3.37 -79.52 65.08
C HIS A 527 -3.47 -78.32 64.16
N GLN A 528 -2.93 -78.45 62.95
CA GLN A 528 -2.59 -77.34 62.09
C GLN A 528 -3.80 -76.57 61.52
N LYS A 529 -5.02 -77.12 61.60
CA LYS A 529 -6.25 -76.40 61.22
C LYS A 529 -7.06 -75.88 62.40
N THR A 530 -6.99 -76.54 63.55
CA THR A 530 -7.91 -76.29 64.68
C THR A 530 -7.22 -75.72 65.92
N GLY A 531 -5.89 -75.75 65.98
CA GLY A 531 -5.11 -75.27 67.13
C GLY A 531 -5.14 -76.20 68.35
N ALA A 532 -5.74 -77.38 68.24
CA ALA A 532 -5.85 -78.33 69.34
C ALA A 532 -4.51 -79.02 69.64
N CYS A 533 -4.04 -79.03 70.89
CA CYS A 533 -2.74 -79.62 71.24
C CYS A 533 -2.75 -81.14 71.03
N VAL A 534 -1.87 -81.64 70.16
CA VAL A 534 -1.84 -83.06 69.73
C VAL A 534 -1.34 -83.97 70.85
N ASP A 535 -0.29 -83.54 71.56
CA ASP A 535 0.34 -84.29 72.66
C ASP A 535 -0.27 -83.97 74.04
N GLY A 536 -1.35 -83.20 74.05
CA GLY A 536 -1.99 -82.67 75.26
C GLY A 536 -1.26 -81.50 75.93
N CYS A 537 -1.71 -81.13 77.13
CA CYS A 537 -1.27 -79.93 77.83
C CYS A 537 -0.05 -80.16 78.73
N LYS A 538 0.80 -79.13 78.88
CA LYS A 538 1.78 -79.06 79.96
C LYS A 538 1.06 -79.11 81.31
N ILE A 539 1.73 -79.66 82.32
CA ILE A 539 1.18 -79.79 83.68
C ILE A 539 0.67 -78.42 84.16
N GLY A 540 -0.55 -78.38 84.69
CA GLY A 540 -1.19 -77.14 85.16
C GLY A 540 -2.09 -76.45 84.13
N TYR A 541 -2.21 -76.98 82.91
CA TYR A 541 -3.12 -76.46 81.87
C TYR A 541 -4.08 -77.54 81.36
N HIS A 542 -5.26 -77.13 80.91
CA HIS A 542 -6.29 -78.01 80.34
C HIS A 542 -7.04 -77.35 79.17
N GLY A 543 -7.94 -78.10 78.54
CA GLY A 543 -8.72 -77.69 77.38
C GLY A 543 -8.04 -78.10 76.06
N THR A 544 -8.78 -78.00 74.96
CA THR A 544 -8.29 -78.45 73.64
C THR A 544 -7.08 -77.65 73.14
N SER A 545 -7.00 -76.34 73.45
CA SER A 545 -5.88 -75.46 73.14
C SER A 545 -4.93 -75.18 74.32
N CYS A 546 -5.14 -75.82 75.49
CA CYS A 546 -4.36 -75.62 76.71
C CYS A 546 -4.24 -74.16 77.18
N GLN A 547 -5.27 -73.34 76.92
CA GLN A 547 -5.31 -71.93 77.33
C GLN A 547 -5.83 -71.74 78.76
N SER A 548 -6.50 -72.75 79.34
CA SER A 548 -7.05 -72.68 80.68
C SER A 548 -6.11 -73.30 81.71
N THR A 549 -6.01 -72.70 82.89
CA THR A 549 -5.18 -73.18 84.00
C THR A 549 -5.96 -74.09 84.95
N CYS A 550 -5.35 -75.20 85.38
CA CYS A 550 -5.89 -76.03 86.46
C CYS A 550 -5.94 -75.19 87.74
N THR A 551 -7.12 -75.08 88.35
CA THR A 551 -7.29 -74.30 89.60
C THR A 551 -7.40 -75.26 90.78
N GLY A 552 -6.56 -75.11 91.80
CA GLY A 552 -6.65 -75.90 93.04
C GLY A 552 -6.10 -77.33 92.97
N CYS A 553 -5.54 -77.75 91.84
CA CYS A 553 -4.78 -78.98 91.72
C CYS A 553 -3.31 -78.65 91.99
N GLY A 554 -2.69 -79.21 93.03
CA GLY A 554 -1.27 -78.98 93.36
C GLY A 554 -0.29 -79.50 92.28
N SER A 555 0.73 -80.26 92.67
CA SER A 555 1.71 -80.81 91.71
C SER A 555 1.18 -81.92 90.78
N LEU A 556 -0.05 -82.42 91.00
CA LEU A 556 -0.61 -83.58 90.29
C LEU A 556 -1.29 -83.28 88.94
N GLY A 557 -1.44 -82.01 88.55
CA GLY A 557 -2.10 -81.65 87.27
C GLY A 557 -3.61 -81.94 87.26
N CYS A 558 -4.25 -81.78 86.11
CA CYS A 558 -5.69 -81.99 85.92
C CYS A 558 -6.02 -82.61 84.55
N SER A 559 -7.18 -83.26 84.47
CA SER A 559 -7.69 -83.93 83.26
C SER A 559 -7.82 -82.96 82.09
N GLN A 560 -7.26 -83.33 80.93
CA GLN A 560 -7.20 -82.47 79.75
C GLN A 560 -8.56 -81.97 79.26
N ASN A 561 -9.60 -82.80 79.30
CA ASN A 561 -10.92 -82.45 78.76
C ASN A 561 -11.87 -81.84 79.81
N THR A 562 -11.68 -82.18 81.09
CA THR A 562 -12.64 -81.84 82.15
C THR A 562 -12.09 -80.86 83.17
N GLY A 563 -10.78 -80.63 83.20
CA GLY A 563 -10.11 -79.76 84.15
C GLY A 563 -10.10 -80.24 85.61
N LYS A 564 -10.59 -81.45 85.88
CA LYS A 564 -10.64 -82.04 87.23
C LYS A 564 -9.28 -82.59 87.64
N CYS A 565 -8.87 -82.36 88.89
CA CYS A 565 -7.60 -82.86 89.42
C CYS A 565 -7.53 -84.39 89.38
N GLU A 566 -6.42 -84.98 88.94
CA GLU A 566 -6.26 -86.43 88.91
C GLU A 566 -5.85 -86.94 90.30
N GLY A 567 -6.80 -87.55 91.02
CA GLY A 567 -6.59 -88.09 92.37
C GLY A 567 -7.88 -88.57 93.08
N THR A 568 -8.14 -89.88 92.96
CA THR A 568 -9.04 -90.75 93.76
C THR A 568 -10.56 -90.49 93.81
N SER A 569 -11.27 -91.61 93.67
CA SER A 569 -12.71 -91.88 93.47
C SER A 569 -13.67 -91.56 94.63
N THR A 570 -14.92 -91.20 94.30
CA THR A 570 -16.14 -91.80 94.90
C THR A 570 -17.33 -91.77 93.93
N ASN A 571 -18.18 -92.80 94.04
CA ASN A 571 -19.40 -93.11 93.29
C ASN A 571 -20.64 -92.34 93.80
N GLU A 572 -21.61 -92.11 92.90
CA GLU A 572 -23.10 -92.26 93.00
C GLU A 572 -23.71 -91.42 91.83
N SER A 573 -24.31 -92.01 90.79
CA SER A 573 -25.55 -92.80 90.63
C SER A 573 -26.81 -91.95 90.36
N SER A 574 -27.74 -92.54 89.59
CA SER A 574 -29.08 -92.12 89.13
C SER A 574 -29.12 -91.28 87.83
N ASP A 575 -29.91 -91.60 86.79
CA ASP A 575 -30.91 -92.65 86.60
C ASP A 575 -31.17 -92.93 85.09
N ASN A 576 -31.13 -94.22 84.74
CA ASN A 576 -32.10 -95.05 84.03
C ASN A 576 -32.81 -94.69 82.69
N ASN A 577 -32.77 -95.72 81.81
CA ASN A 577 -33.78 -96.23 80.83
C ASN A 577 -34.04 -95.41 79.53
N THR A 578 -34.21 -95.96 78.31
CA THR A 578 -34.89 -97.21 77.89
C THR A 578 -34.62 -97.53 76.38
N ILE A 579 -34.32 -98.80 76.06
CA ILE A 579 -34.81 -99.70 74.97
C ILE A 579 -34.77 -99.32 73.45
N MET A 580 -33.99 -100.14 72.72
CA MET A 580 -34.17 -100.90 71.44
C MET A 580 -34.83 -100.31 70.17
N ILE A 581 -34.24 -100.61 68.99
CA ILE A 581 -34.63 -101.63 67.96
C ILE A 581 -34.00 -101.25 66.58
N ALA A 582 -33.57 -102.28 65.84
CA ALA A 582 -33.01 -102.27 64.49
C ALA A 582 -33.96 -101.77 63.37
N GLY A 583 -33.43 -101.38 62.21
CA GLY A 583 -34.21 -101.36 60.97
C GLY A 583 -33.70 -100.40 59.89
N ALA A 584 -33.64 -100.91 58.66
CA ALA A 584 -33.09 -100.29 57.46
C ALA A 584 -34.05 -99.31 56.72
N THR A 585 -33.53 -98.68 55.66
CA THR A 585 -34.21 -97.93 54.56
C THR A 585 -34.77 -96.55 54.98
N THR A 586 -34.76 -95.45 54.22
CA THR A 586 -34.71 -95.19 52.77
C THR A 586 -34.37 -93.69 52.58
N GLY A 587 -33.19 -93.35 52.06
CA GLY A 587 -32.80 -91.96 51.77
C GLY A 587 -33.09 -91.59 50.31
N GLY A 588 -34.34 -91.70 49.88
CA GLY A 588 -34.71 -91.60 48.47
C GLY A 588 -36.06 -90.92 48.23
N VAL A 589 -36.30 -89.74 48.82
CA VAL A 589 -37.49 -88.91 48.46
C VAL A 589 -37.18 -87.39 48.41
N ILE A 590 -36.10 -86.90 49.02
CA ILE A 590 -35.84 -85.45 49.06
C ILE A 590 -35.21 -84.90 47.76
N VAL A 591 -34.52 -85.73 46.97
CA VAL A 591 -33.92 -85.30 45.68
C VAL A 591 -34.97 -85.25 44.55
N ILE A 592 -36.00 -86.09 44.59
CA ILE A 592 -37.03 -86.14 43.55
C ILE A 592 -38.02 -84.96 43.68
N ILE A 593 -38.34 -84.52 44.91
CA ILE A 593 -39.19 -83.33 45.13
C ILE A 593 -38.49 -82.05 44.65
N PHE A 594 -37.18 -81.91 44.87
CA PHE A 594 -36.40 -80.77 44.36
C PHE A 594 -36.30 -80.75 42.83
N LEU A 595 -36.16 -81.91 42.18
CA LEU A 595 -36.10 -81.99 40.72
C LEU A 595 -37.46 -81.71 40.06
N VAL A 596 -38.59 -82.06 40.69
CA VAL A 596 -39.94 -81.74 40.19
C VAL A 596 -40.26 -80.25 40.33
N VAL A 597 -39.78 -79.59 41.40
CA VAL A 597 -39.95 -78.13 41.58
C VAL A 597 -39.12 -77.33 40.58
N ILE A 598 -37.89 -77.77 40.27
CA ILE A 598 -37.03 -77.12 39.27
C ILE A 598 -37.57 -77.35 37.85
N LEU A 599 -38.09 -78.54 37.52
CA LEU A 599 -38.75 -78.80 36.23
C LEU A 599 -40.07 -78.01 36.08
N TYR A 600 -40.84 -77.85 37.16
CA TYR A 600 -42.05 -77.01 37.16
C TYR A 600 -41.73 -75.52 36.95
N TRP A 601 -40.62 -75.03 37.53
CA TRP A 601 -40.16 -73.65 37.31
C TRP A 601 -39.59 -73.43 35.89
N CYS A 602 -38.87 -74.40 35.34
CA CYS A 602 -38.34 -74.33 33.96
C CYS A 602 -39.45 -74.37 32.90
N LEU A 603 -40.56 -75.08 33.13
CA LEU A 603 -41.70 -75.13 32.20
C LEU A 603 -42.62 -73.90 32.28
N ARG A 604 -42.56 -73.07 33.33
CA ARG A 604 -43.34 -71.82 33.43
C ARG A 604 -42.67 -70.58 32.84
N ARG A 605 -41.35 -70.58 32.59
CA ARG A 605 -40.66 -69.40 32.00
C ARG A 605 -40.65 -69.36 30.46
N LYS A 606 -41.15 -70.39 29.77
CA LYS A 606 -41.21 -70.41 28.29
C LYS A 606 -42.56 -69.94 27.70
N LYS A 607 -43.31 -69.08 28.42
CA LYS A 607 -44.58 -68.49 27.95
C LYS A 607 -44.65 -66.98 28.24
N SER A 608 -43.73 -66.22 27.66
CA SER A 608 -43.78 -64.77 27.41
C SER A 608 -42.51 -64.50 26.60
N GLU A 609 -42.47 -64.17 25.32
CA GLU A 609 -43.37 -63.44 24.45
C GLU A 609 -43.16 -63.91 22.99
N THR A 610 -44.22 -64.05 22.20
CA THR A 610 -44.14 -63.89 20.75
C THR A 610 -45.51 -63.47 20.22
N ASN A 611 -45.49 -62.51 19.29
CA ASN A 611 -46.55 -62.00 18.40
C ASN A 611 -47.24 -60.70 18.87
N SER A 612 -47.37 -59.64 18.07
CA SER A 612 -47.04 -59.44 16.64
C SER A 612 -47.17 -57.95 16.28
N SER A 613 -46.39 -57.47 15.29
CA SER A 613 -46.84 -56.91 13.97
C SER A 613 -46.65 -55.40 13.87
N ASN A 614 -46.27 -54.74 12.77
CA ASN A 614 -45.92 -55.03 11.36
C ASN A 614 -45.15 -53.77 10.88
N SER A 615 -44.29 -53.75 9.86
CA SER A 615 -44.71 -53.69 8.44
C SER A 615 -43.52 -53.34 7.52
N LYS A 616 -43.31 -54.18 6.47
CA LYS A 616 -42.87 -53.84 5.08
C LYS A 616 -41.42 -53.37 4.87
N ASP A 617 -40.63 -53.81 3.89
CA ASP A 617 -40.80 -54.67 2.71
C ASP A 617 -39.43 -55.32 2.35
N ALA A 618 -39.45 -56.51 1.77
CA ALA A 618 -38.33 -57.19 1.10
C ALA A 618 -38.41 -56.89 -0.43
N PRO A 619 -37.45 -57.23 -1.35
CA PRO A 619 -36.79 -58.55 -1.41
C PRO A 619 -35.34 -58.65 -1.99
N THR A 620 -34.57 -59.58 -1.41
CA THR A 620 -33.95 -60.77 -2.06
C THR A 620 -33.14 -60.69 -3.38
N LYS A 621 -31.88 -61.17 -3.34
CA LYS A 621 -31.17 -62.14 -4.25
C LYS A 621 -29.68 -62.13 -3.84
N ARG A 622 -28.97 -63.17 -3.38
CA ARG A 622 -28.69 -64.59 -3.76
C ARG A 622 -27.74 -64.76 -4.98
N TYR A 623 -26.63 -65.47 -4.69
CA TYR A 623 -25.54 -66.01 -5.55
C TYR A 623 -24.47 -65.00 -5.99
N SER A 624 -23.16 -65.28 -6.06
CA SER A 624 -22.31 -66.45 -5.79
C SER A 624 -20.83 -66.03 -5.91
N GLU A 625 -19.94 -66.81 -5.29
CA GLU A 625 -18.48 -66.93 -5.48
C GLU A 625 -17.87 -66.52 -6.84
N LEU A 626 -16.70 -65.83 -6.83
CA LEU A 626 -15.37 -66.29 -7.32
C LEU A 626 -14.40 -65.13 -7.67
N ALA A 627 -13.19 -65.24 -7.10
CA ALA A 627 -11.83 -65.06 -7.67
C ALA A 627 -11.40 -63.83 -8.52
N GLU A 628 -10.22 -63.32 -8.11
CA GLU A 628 -9.04 -62.81 -8.88
C GLU A 628 -9.18 -61.80 -10.02
N ARG A 629 -8.42 -60.69 -9.89
CA ARG A 629 -7.35 -60.15 -10.78
C ARG A 629 -7.16 -58.65 -10.49
N SER A 630 -6.00 -58.18 -10.03
CA SER A 630 -4.79 -57.78 -10.77
C SER A 630 -4.99 -56.66 -11.82
N GLN A 631 -4.23 -55.57 -11.63
CA GLN A 631 -3.86 -54.48 -12.56
C GLN A 631 -4.87 -53.33 -12.78
N LEU A 632 -4.59 -52.20 -12.14
CA LEU A 632 -4.12 -50.97 -12.80
C LEU A 632 -3.40 -50.07 -11.78
#